data_AF-A0A1X7V992-F1
#
_entry.id   AF-A0A1X7V992-F1
#
_cell.length_a   1.000
_cell.length_b   1.000
_cell.length_c   1.000
_cell.angle_alpha   90.00
_cell.angle_beta   90.00
_cell.angle_gamma   90.00
#
_symmetry.space_group_name_H-M   'P 1'
#
loop_
_entity.id
_entity.type
_entity.pdbx_description
1 polymer ?
#
loop_
_entity_poly.entity_id
_entity_poly.type
_entity_poly.pdbx_seq_one_letter_code
_entity_poly.pdbx_strand_id
1 'polypeptide(L)'
;MARYRCSSAINDALSPLVEFTDVMSGEQYVTISAVLPIVNLLKTSDLKESSSDKALTNELHLNIITDLSNRNQEDDVLHLLEVACFLDPRFKDKFISSIEHTTEIMVCNVVSLSSLSVSPTSATSFCAIHHPSSSGDPPPTKNKIDH
;
A
#
# COMPACT_ATOMS: atom_id res chain seq x y z
N MET A 1 9.58 22.76 -33.39
CA MET A 1 10.44 21.77 -32.72
C MET A 1 10.25 21.67 -31.20
N ALA A 2 9.80 22.71 -30.48
CA ALA A 2 9.63 22.64 -29.01
C ALA A 2 8.53 21.68 -28.52
N ARG A 3 7.38 21.58 -29.23
CA ARG A 3 6.22 20.80 -28.77
C ARG A 3 6.46 19.30 -28.60
N TYR A 4 7.31 18.70 -29.44
CA TYR A 4 7.64 17.27 -29.35
C TYR A 4 8.58 16.92 -28.18
N ARG A 5 9.37 17.89 -27.71
CA ARG A 5 10.36 17.66 -26.63
C ARG A 5 9.70 17.51 -25.25
N CYS A 6 8.62 18.25 -25.00
CA CYS A 6 7.88 18.16 -23.74
C CYS A 6 7.10 16.85 -23.62
N SER A 7 6.47 16.38 -24.70
CA SER A 7 5.72 15.11 -24.69
C SER A 7 6.61 13.92 -24.38
N SER A 8 7.82 13.86 -24.97
CA SER A 8 8.78 12.81 -24.64
C SER A 8 9.27 12.90 -23.19
N ALA A 9 9.55 14.11 -22.65
CA ALA A 9 10.00 14.25 -21.27
C ALA A 9 8.96 13.77 -20.24
N ILE A 10 7.67 14.04 -20.48
CA ILE A 10 6.58 13.55 -19.61
C ILE A 10 6.47 12.04 -19.69
N ASN A 11 6.54 11.47 -20.89
CA ASN A 11 6.51 10.03 -21.09
C ASN A 11 7.69 9.34 -20.37
N ASP A 12 8.90 9.87 -20.55
CA ASP A 12 10.10 9.34 -19.91
C ASP A 12 9.98 9.41 -18.37
N ALA A 13 9.41 10.49 -17.85
CA ALA A 13 9.25 10.69 -16.41
C ALA A 13 8.21 9.75 -15.77
N LEU A 14 7.11 9.46 -16.48
CA LEU A 14 6.02 8.63 -15.96
C LEU A 14 6.17 7.14 -16.31
N SER A 15 7.03 6.79 -17.26
CA SER A 15 7.22 5.40 -17.69
C SER A 15 7.54 4.42 -16.55
N PRO A 16 8.39 4.75 -15.56
CA PRO A 16 8.67 3.86 -14.43
C PRO A 16 7.41 3.55 -13.58
N LEU A 17 6.50 4.52 -13.47
CA LEU A 17 5.28 4.37 -12.68
C LEU A 17 4.25 3.45 -13.34
N VAL A 18 4.38 3.18 -14.64
CA VAL A 18 3.47 2.27 -15.36
C VAL A 18 3.60 0.85 -14.83
N GLU A 19 4.82 0.31 -14.82
CA GLU A 19 5.09 -1.04 -14.30
C GLU A 19 4.78 -1.14 -12.81
N PHE A 20 5.21 -0.12 -12.05
CA PHE A 20 4.92 -0.05 -10.63
C PHE A 20 3.40 -0.09 -10.34
N THR A 21 2.61 0.68 -11.08
CA THR A 21 1.15 0.72 -10.92
C THR A 21 0.49 -0.57 -11.39
N ASP A 22 1.00 -1.22 -12.43
CA ASP A 22 0.49 -2.52 -12.90
C ASP A 22 0.63 -3.58 -11.81
N VAL A 23 1.84 -3.68 -11.21
CA VAL A 23 2.10 -4.58 -10.08
C VAL A 23 1.20 -4.25 -8.89
N MET A 24 1.15 -2.98 -8.47
CA MET A 24 0.32 -2.57 -7.33
C MET A 24 -1.17 -2.78 -7.56
N SER A 25 -1.66 -2.60 -8.79
CA SER A 25 -3.06 -2.80 -9.14
C SER A 25 -3.44 -4.27 -9.23
N GLY A 26 -2.46 -5.16 -9.40
CA GLY A 26 -2.64 -6.62 -9.38
C GLY A 26 -2.69 -7.23 -7.97
N GLU A 27 -2.23 -6.50 -6.96
CA GLU A 27 -2.22 -6.98 -5.56
C GLU A 27 -3.63 -7.21 -5.03
N GLN A 28 -3.87 -8.40 -4.48
CA GLN A 28 -5.18 -8.76 -3.92
C GLN A 28 -5.43 -8.09 -2.55
N TYR A 29 -4.36 -7.73 -1.85
CA TYR A 29 -4.42 -7.17 -0.51
C TYR A 29 -3.39 -6.05 -0.34
N VAL A 30 -3.86 -4.82 -0.30
CA VAL A 30 -3.03 -3.65 0.02
C VAL A 30 -3.00 -3.45 1.53
N THR A 31 -1.81 -3.43 2.12
CA THR A 31 -1.62 -3.24 3.57
C THR A 31 -1.05 -1.86 3.88
N ILE A 32 -1.57 -1.21 4.93
CA ILE A 32 -1.09 0.10 5.40
C ILE A 32 0.41 0.04 5.73
N SER A 33 0.89 -1.09 6.26
CA SER A 33 2.30 -1.34 6.56
C SER A 33 3.25 -1.22 5.36
N ALA A 34 2.75 -1.35 4.12
CA ALA A 34 3.56 -1.29 2.91
C ALA A 34 3.75 0.14 2.37
N VAL A 35 3.04 1.13 2.91
CA VAL A 35 3.06 2.51 2.41
C VAL A 35 4.46 3.13 2.54
N LEU A 36 5.09 3.07 3.72
CA LEU A 36 6.44 3.60 3.91
C LEU A 36 7.49 2.87 3.05
N PRO A 37 7.50 1.52 2.97
CA PRO A 37 8.34 0.80 2.02
C PRO A 37 8.17 1.26 0.57
N ILE A 38 6.93 1.46 0.12
CA ILE A 38 6.61 1.91 -1.25
C ILE A 38 7.12 3.33 -1.51
N VAL A 39 6.83 4.27 -0.61
CA VAL A 39 7.30 5.66 -0.75
C VAL A 39 8.83 5.70 -0.80
N ASN A 40 9.50 4.90 0.05
CA ASN A 40 10.95 4.78 0.04
C ASN A 40 11.47 4.14 -1.25
N LEU A 41 10.81 3.10 -1.77
CA LEU A 41 11.19 2.45 -3.03
C LEU A 41 11.14 3.45 -4.19
N LEU A 42 10.03 4.15 -4.37
CA LEU A 42 9.87 5.16 -5.42
C LEU A 42 10.95 6.24 -5.34
N LYS A 43 11.26 6.72 -4.12
CA LYS A 43 12.29 7.74 -3.89
C LYS A 43 13.72 7.27 -4.20
N THR A 44 14.03 5.99 -3.95
CA THR A 44 15.40 5.45 -4.04
C THR A 44 15.69 4.72 -5.34
N SER A 45 14.66 4.38 -6.11
CA SER A 45 14.77 3.66 -7.38
C SER A 45 14.06 4.41 -8.52
N ASP A 46 12.77 4.17 -8.73
CA ASP A 46 12.02 4.54 -9.94
C ASP A 46 11.98 6.03 -10.27
N LEU A 47 12.01 6.90 -9.25
CA LEU A 47 11.98 8.36 -9.40
C LEU A 47 13.26 9.02 -8.89
N LYS A 48 14.34 8.25 -8.76
CA LYS A 48 15.63 8.79 -8.33
C LYS A 48 16.19 9.71 -9.41
N GLU A 49 16.55 10.94 -9.03
CA GLU A 49 17.18 11.89 -9.94
C GLU A 49 18.41 11.28 -10.63
N SER A 50 18.45 11.41 -11.95
CA SER A 50 19.58 11.00 -12.78
C SER A 50 20.17 12.20 -13.51
N SER A 51 21.50 12.26 -13.58
CA SER A 51 22.21 13.27 -14.38
C SER A 51 22.05 13.06 -15.88
N SER A 52 21.57 11.88 -16.32
CA SER A 52 21.22 11.61 -17.72
C SER A 52 19.91 12.24 -18.15
N ASP A 53 19.06 12.61 -17.19
CA ASP A 53 17.66 12.91 -17.48
C ASP A 53 17.48 14.37 -17.88
N LYS A 54 16.40 14.62 -18.61
CA LYS A 54 16.02 15.99 -19.00
C LYS A 54 15.64 16.75 -17.73
N ALA A 55 15.95 18.05 -17.68
CA ALA A 55 15.60 18.89 -16.52
C ALA A 55 14.12 18.78 -16.12
N LEU A 56 13.21 18.78 -17.10
CA LEU A 56 11.77 18.62 -16.87
C LEU A 56 11.40 17.24 -16.30
N THR A 57 12.13 16.18 -16.66
CA THR A 57 11.92 14.82 -16.14
C THR A 57 12.29 14.76 -14.66
N ASN A 58 13.48 15.26 -14.30
CA ASN A 58 13.91 15.36 -12.89
C ASN A 58 12.98 16.25 -12.06
N GLU A 59 12.53 17.38 -12.62
CA GLU A 59 11.55 18.26 -11.96
C GLU A 59 10.23 17.52 -11.70
N LEU A 60 9.76 16.70 -12.64
CA LEU A 60 8.54 15.92 -12.43
C LEU A 60 8.74 14.84 -11.36
N HIS A 61 9.85 14.11 -11.39
CA HIS A 61 10.19 13.12 -10.36
C HIS A 61 10.23 13.74 -8.96
N LEU A 62 10.88 14.89 -8.82
CA LEU A 62 10.96 15.62 -7.56
C LEU A 62 9.58 16.06 -7.07
N ASN A 63 8.75 16.61 -7.96
CA ASN A 63 7.39 17.02 -7.62
C ASN A 63 6.52 15.83 -7.17
N ILE A 64 6.63 14.67 -7.83
CA ILE A 64 5.90 13.45 -7.46
C ILE A 64 6.37 12.95 -6.08
N ILE A 65 7.68 12.83 -5.85
CA ILE A 65 8.22 12.38 -4.55
C ILE A 65 7.81 13.35 -3.43
N THR A 66 7.84 14.65 -3.70
CA THR A 66 7.48 15.69 -2.73
C THR A 66 6.00 15.59 -2.36
N ASP A 67 5.11 15.46 -3.34
CA ASP A 67 3.68 15.25 -3.10
C ASP A 67 3.41 13.99 -2.28
N LEU A 68 4.00 12.86 -2.68
CA LEU A 68 3.88 11.60 -1.94
C LEU A 68 4.38 11.72 -0.50
N SER A 69 5.55 12.34 -0.29
CA SER A 69 6.12 12.52 1.05
C SER A 69 5.20 13.38 1.91
N ASN A 70 4.71 14.51 1.39
CA ASN A 70 3.84 15.42 2.13
C ASN A 70 2.52 14.76 2.57
N ARG A 71 1.94 13.93 1.70
CA ARG A 71 0.70 13.19 2.01
C ARG A 71 0.88 12.16 3.13
N ASN A 72 2.10 11.73 3.39
CA ASN A 72 2.44 10.68 4.35
C ASN A 72 3.23 11.18 5.57
N GLN A 73 3.48 12.49 5.69
CA GLN A 73 4.26 13.12 6.76
C GLN A 73 3.45 13.95 7.76
N GLU A 74 2.12 13.97 7.64
CA GLU A 74 1.27 14.51 8.69
C GLU A 74 1.41 13.65 9.96
N ASP A 75 1.61 14.26 11.13
CA ASP A 75 2.09 13.56 12.34
C ASP A 75 1.24 12.33 12.71
N ASP A 76 -0.09 12.46 12.72
CA ASP A 76 -0.99 11.36 13.08
C ASP A 76 -0.94 10.22 12.04
N VAL A 77 -0.95 10.58 10.74
CA VAL A 77 -0.76 9.61 9.65
C VAL A 77 0.60 8.93 9.76
N LEU A 78 1.67 9.69 9.97
CA LEU A 78 3.04 9.16 10.02
C LEU A 78 3.20 8.19 11.18
N HIS A 79 2.72 8.53 12.38
CA HIS A 79 2.76 7.63 13.53
C HIS A 79 1.99 6.32 13.27
N LEU A 80 0.80 6.40 12.66
CA LEU A 80 0.04 5.22 12.28
C LEU A 80 0.81 4.36 11.28
N LEU A 81 1.41 4.98 10.27
CA LEU A 81 2.19 4.29 9.24
C LEU A 81 3.45 3.63 9.83
N GLU A 82 4.16 4.31 10.73
CA GLU A 82 5.34 3.77 11.41
C GLU A 82 4.98 2.59 12.30
N VAL A 83 3.92 2.69 13.10
CA VAL A 83 3.43 1.58 13.93
C VAL A 83 2.99 0.39 13.07
N ALA A 84 2.21 0.64 12.01
CA ALA A 84 1.76 -0.42 11.10
C ALA A 84 2.94 -1.11 10.39
N CYS A 85 3.93 -0.34 9.94
CA CYS A 85 5.14 -0.87 9.31
C CYS A 85 5.98 -1.69 10.30
N PHE A 86 6.15 -1.20 11.53
CA PHE A 86 6.92 -1.87 12.57
C PHE A 86 6.32 -3.20 13.00
N LEU A 87 4.98 -3.27 13.08
CA LEU A 87 4.25 -4.50 13.40
C LEU A 87 4.28 -5.55 12.28
N ASP A 88 4.60 -5.15 11.05
CA ASP A 88 4.68 -6.07 9.92
C ASP A 88 6.05 -6.77 9.88
N PRO A 89 6.10 -8.11 10.04
CA PRO A 89 7.36 -8.85 10.08
C PRO A 89 8.21 -8.72 8.81
N ARG A 90 7.59 -8.33 7.68
CA ARG A 90 8.30 -8.11 6.41
C ARG A 90 9.21 -6.90 6.47
N PHE A 91 8.82 -5.87 7.22
CA PHE A 91 9.46 -4.56 7.22
C PHE A 91 10.17 -4.24 8.53
N LYS A 92 9.53 -4.53 9.67
CA LYS A 92 10.09 -4.28 11.01
C LYS A 92 10.52 -2.81 11.14
N ASP A 93 11.74 -2.58 11.60
CA ASP A 93 12.35 -1.28 11.85
C ASP A 93 12.96 -0.60 10.60
N LYS A 94 12.88 -1.22 9.41
CA LYS A 94 13.61 -0.74 8.22
C LYS A 94 13.19 0.63 7.69
N PHE A 95 11.95 1.04 7.97
CA PHE A 95 11.34 2.24 7.37
C PHE A 95 10.75 3.20 8.41
N ILE A 96 11.08 3.02 9.68
CA ILE A 96 10.63 3.92 10.76
C ILE A 96 11.77 4.85 11.17
N SER A 97 11.42 6.01 11.71
CA SER A 97 12.39 7.03 12.09
C SER A 97 13.03 6.74 13.46
N SER A 98 12.28 6.16 14.40
CA SER A 98 12.76 5.84 15.74
C SER A 98 12.01 4.66 16.35
N ILE A 99 12.71 3.55 16.61
CA ILE A 99 12.16 2.37 17.29
C ILE A 99 11.62 2.73 18.68
N GLU A 100 12.33 3.58 19.42
CA GLU A 100 11.96 4.00 20.77
C GLU A 100 10.61 4.72 20.75
N HIS A 101 10.48 5.75 19.90
CA HIS A 101 9.26 6.54 19.78
C HIS A 101 8.06 5.70 19.29
N THR A 102 8.27 4.86 18.25
CA THR A 102 7.22 3.97 17.75
C THR A 102 6.77 2.97 18.83
N THR A 103 7.69 2.49 19.67
CA THR A 103 7.38 1.59 20.80
C THR A 103 6.58 2.31 21.88
N GLU A 104 6.94 3.54 22.22
CA GLU A 104 6.19 4.36 23.18
C GLU A 104 4.74 4.58 22.74
N ILE A 105 4.52 4.93 21.46
CA ILE A 105 3.18 5.08 20.88
C ILE A 105 2.41 3.76 20.98
N MET A 106 3.05 2.63 20.64
CA MET A 106 2.42 1.31 20.74
C MET A 106 2.00 0.99 22.19
N VAL A 107 2.87 1.24 23.16
CA VAL A 107 2.55 1.03 24.59
C VAL A 107 1.36 1.88 25.01
N CYS A 108 1.35 3.18 24.66
CA CYS A 108 0.23 4.07 24.91
C CYS A 108 -1.08 3.56 24.30
N ASN A 109 -1.03 3.06 23.06
CA ASN A 109 -2.20 2.49 22.38
C ASN A 109 -2.71 1.23 23.10
N VAL A 110 -1.82 0.30 23.47
CA VAL A 110 -2.20 -0.94 24.18
C VAL A 110 -2.78 -0.65 25.56
N VAL A 111 -2.18 0.27 26.32
CA VAL A 111 -2.69 0.69 27.64
C VAL A 111 -4.08 1.32 27.50
N SER A 112 -4.25 2.20 26.52
CA SER A 112 -5.54 2.86 26.25
C SER A 112 -6.62 1.83 25.89
N LEU A 113 -6.33 0.87 25.01
CA LEU A 113 -7.26 -0.22 24.65
C LEU A 113 -7.59 -1.11 25.85
N SER A 114 -6.60 -1.40 26.71
CA SER A 114 -6.80 -2.23 27.91
C SER A 114 -7.74 -1.56 28.91
N SER A 115 -7.67 -0.23 29.05
CA SER A 115 -8.55 0.54 29.93
C SER A 115 -10.04 0.53 29.52
N LEU A 116 -10.33 0.24 28.24
CA LEU A 116 -11.69 0.12 27.70
C LEU A 116 -12.30 -1.27 27.94
N SER A 117 -11.50 -2.27 28.32
CA SER A 117 -11.90 -3.68 28.43
C SER A 117 -12.65 -4.03 29.74
N VAL A 118 -12.94 -3.09 30.62
CA VAL A 118 -13.71 -3.33 31.86
C VAL A 118 -15.23 -3.28 31.62
N SER A 119 -15.74 -4.25 30.87
CA SER A 119 -17.15 -4.67 30.99
C SER A 119 -17.30 -6.15 30.61
N PRO A 120 -17.93 -6.99 31.45
CA PRO A 120 -18.13 -8.40 31.15
C PRO A 120 -19.23 -8.53 30.10
N THR A 121 -18.88 -8.50 28.82
CA THR A 121 -19.80 -8.91 27.77
C THR A 121 -19.88 -10.42 27.80
N SER A 122 -21.05 -10.93 28.19
CA SER A 122 -21.34 -12.37 28.23
C SER A 122 -21.03 -13.00 26.88
N ALA A 123 -20.21 -14.04 26.89
CA ALA A 123 -19.85 -14.83 25.72
C ALA A 123 -21.13 -15.30 25.00
N THR A 124 -21.35 -14.80 23.79
CA THR A 124 -22.28 -15.44 22.85
C THR A 124 -21.43 -16.12 21.78
N SER A 125 -21.72 -17.40 21.61
CA SER A 125 -20.91 -18.44 20.98
C SER A 125 -20.42 -18.11 19.55
N PHE A 126 -19.19 -18.53 19.26
CA PHE A 126 -18.59 -18.50 17.93
C PHE A 126 -19.14 -19.67 17.08
N CYS A 127 -19.59 -19.36 15.85
CA CYS A 127 -19.47 -20.14 14.60
C CYS A 127 -20.69 -19.93 13.67
N ALA A 128 -20.51 -19.16 12.60
CA ALA A 128 -21.10 -19.45 11.29
C ALA A 128 -20.33 -18.69 10.21
N ILE A 129 -19.35 -19.37 9.60
CA ILE A 129 -18.80 -18.96 8.31
C ILE A 129 -19.91 -19.18 7.28
N HIS A 130 -20.58 -18.10 6.89
CA HIS A 130 -21.53 -18.13 5.78
C HIS A 130 -20.74 -18.09 4.46
N HIS A 131 -20.45 -19.26 3.91
CA HIS A 131 -20.07 -19.43 2.51
C HIS A 131 -21.22 -18.93 1.62
N PRO A 132 -21.03 -17.99 0.68
CA PRO A 132 -22.03 -17.73 -0.33
C PRO A 132 -22.09 -18.96 -1.26
N SER A 133 -23.20 -19.68 -1.20
CA SER A 133 -23.55 -20.71 -2.17
C SER A 133 -23.67 -20.08 -3.56
N SER A 134 -22.69 -20.35 -4.42
CA SER A 134 -22.82 -20.19 -5.87
C SER A 134 -23.94 -21.11 -6.35
N SER A 135 -25.07 -20.53 -6.71
CA SER A 135 -26.12 -21.21 -7.49
C SER A 135 -25.60 -21.39 -8.92
N GLY A 136 -24.85 -22.47 -9.16
CA GLY A 136 -24.55 -22.95 -10.49
C GLY A 136 -25.77 -23.69 -11.05
N ASP A 137 -26.36 -23.15 -12.13
CA ASP A 137 -27.33 -23.87 -12.94
C ASP A 137 -26.72 -25.20 -13.44
N PRO A 138 -27.47 -26.32 -13.45
CA PRO A 138 -26.97 -27.57 -13.99
C PRO A 138 -26.83 -27.48 -15.52
N PRO A 139 -25.78 -28.08 -16.12
CA PRO A 139 -25.62 -28.12 -17.56
C PRO A 139 -26.67 -29.06 -18.20
N PRO A 140 -27.11 -28.78 -19.44
CA PRO A 140 -28.11 -29.60 -20.12
C PRO A 140 -27.55 -31.00 -20.45
N THR A 141 -28.30 -32.03 -20.09
CA THR A 141 -28.06 -33.44 -20.41
C THR A 141 -28.10 -33.65 -21.92
N LYS A 142 -26.99 -34.12 -22.51
CA LYS A 142 -26.95 -34.64 -23.88
C LYS A 142 -27.63 -36.01 -23.89
N ASN A 143 -28.80 -36.11 -24.52
CA ASN A 143 -29.41 -37.40 -24.84
C ASN A 143 -28.50 -38.18 -25.79
N LYS A 144 -28.10 -39.37 -25.36
CA LYS A 144 -27.38 -40.36 -26.16
C LYS A 144 -28.40 -41.00 -27.10
N ILE A 145 -28.29 -40.69 -28.40
CA ILE A 145 -28.98 -41.41 -29.47
C ILE A 145 -28.14 -42.66 -29.72
N ASP A 146 -28.65 -43.81 -29.28
CA ASP A 146 -28.18 -45.12 -29.74
C ASP A 146 -29.08 -45.56 -30.92
N HIS A 147 -28.45 -46.25 -31.87
CA HIS A 147 -28.92 -46.64 -33.21
C HIS A 147 -30.34 -47.21 -33.34
#